data_AF-A0A9E5UH10-F1
#
_entry.id   AF-A0A9E5UH10-F1
#
_cell.length_a   1.000
_cell.length_b   1.000
_cell.length_c   1.000
_cell.angle_alpha   90.00
_cell.angle_beta   90.00
_cell.angle_gamma   90.00
#
_symmetry.space_group_name_H-M   'P 1'
#
loop_
_entity.id
_entity.type
_entity.pdbx_description
1 polymer ?
#
loop_
_entity_poly.entity_id
_entity_poly.type
_entity_poly.pdbx_seq_one_letter_code
_entity_poly.pdbx_strand_id
1 'polypeptide(L)' 'MVHDLKIEPNYLENLVSGIKKTEIRFNDRDYQRGDTLRFWDYSKLEPKEYLFEVTHIHSGLGLKEGYVALSVKEMQ' A
#
# COMPACT_ATOMS: atom_id res chain seq x y z
N MET A 1 12.19 4.36 -1.62
CA MET A 1 11.59 5.63 -1.13
C MET A 1 10.46 5.32 -0.16
N VAL A 2 10.14 6.21 0.78
CA VAL A 2 8.97 6.04 1.69
C VAL A 2 7.83 6.94 1.23
N HIS A 3 6.64 6.38 1.05
CA HIS A 3 5.43 7.08 0.62
C HIS A 3 4.40 7.09 1.75
N ASP A 4 4.09 8.27 2.28
CA ASP A 4 2.99 8.46 3.24
C ASP A 4 1.65 8.47 2.52
N LEU A 5 0.79 7.51 2.85
CA LEU A 5 -0.48 7.30 2.17
C LEU A 5 -1.63 7.18 3.18
N LYS A 6 -2.79 7.70 2.80
CA LYS A 6 -4.06 7.40 3.45
C LYS A 6 -4.59 6.07 2.94
N ILE A 7 -5.31 5.36 3.80
CA ILE A 7 -6.00 4.10 3.49
C ILE A 7 -7.24 3.99 4.38
N GLU A 8 -8.32 3.43 3.85
CA GLU A 8 -9.51 3.18 4.67
C GLU A 8 -9.25 2.05 5.68
N PRO A 9 -9.78 2.12 6.91
CA PRO A 9 -9.47 1.16 7.97
C PRO A 9 -9.65 -0.31 7.58
N ASN A 10 -10.74 -0.65 6.87
CA ASN A 10 -11.01 -2.02 6.44
C ASN A 10 -9.97 -2.56 5.44
N TYR A 11 -9.40 -1.70 4.58
CA TYR A 11 -8.33 -2.13 3.67
C TYR A 11 -7.01 -2.30 4.41
N LEU A 12 -6.73 -1.45 5.40
CA LEU A 12 -5.56 -1.59 6.26
C LEU A 12 -5.62 -2.86 7.09
N GLU A 13 -6.75 -3.16 7.72
CA GLU A 13 -6.96 -4.39 8.48
C GLU A 13 -6.74 -5.64 7.61
N ASN A 14 -7.24 -5.63 6.37
CA ASN A 14 -7.01 -6.72 5.43
C ASN A 14 -5.54 -6.85 4.99
N LEU A 15 -4.79 -5.75 4.88
CA LEU A 15 -3.35 -5.78 4.61
C LEU A 15 -2.58 -6.36 5.79
N VAL A 16 -2.85 -5.88 7.00
CA VAL A 16 -2.18 -6.31 8.25
C VAL A 16 -2.49 -7.78 8.58
N SER A 17 -3.72 -8.24 8.32
CA SER A 17 -4.08 -9.66 8.49
C SER A 17 -3.52 -10.57 7.39
N GLY A 18 -2.92 -10.01 6.33
CA GLY A 18 -2.39 -10.75 5.19
C GLY A 18 -3.44 -11.32 4.23
N ILE A 19 -4.73 -11.04 4.46
CA ILE A 19 -5.84 -11.40 3.56
C ILE A 19 -5.66 -10.70 2.20
N LYS A 20 -5.35 -9.39 2.25
CA LYS A 20 -5.06 -8.57 1.09
C LYS A 20 -3.54 -8.41 0.97
N LYS A 21 -3.03 -8.62 -0.24
CA LYS A 21 -1.58 -8.56 -0.54
C LYS A 21 -1.22 -7.54 -1.63
N THR A 22 -2.22 -6.80 -2.10
CA THR A 22 -2.06 -5.88 -3.24
C THR A 22 -2.79 -4.59 -2.97
N GLU A 23 -2.18 -3.44 -3.26
CA GLU A 23 -2.76 -2.10 -3.16
C GLU A 23 -2.90 -1.47 -4.56
N ILE A 24 -4.07 -0.96 -4.91
CA ILE A 24 -4.30 -0.29 -6.20
C ILE A 24 -4.16 1.21 -6.01
N ARG A 25 -3.31 1.87 -6.80
CA ARG A 25 -3.05 3.31 -6.72
C ARG A 25 -2.90 3.93 -8.10
N PHE A 26 -3.23 5.21 -8.22
CA PHE A 26 -2.76 6.00 -9.35
C PHE A 26 -1.25 6.24 -9.19
N ASN A 27 -0.47 6.07 -10.27
CA ASN A 27 0.99 6.13 -10.25
C ASN A 27 1.52 7.56 -10.45
N ASP A 28 1.08 8.49 -9.60
CA ASP A 28 1.55 9.89 -9.53
C ASP A 28 2.88 10.07 -8.77
N ARG A 29 3.38 8.99 -8.17
CA ARG A 29 4.59 8.99 -7.32
C ARG A 29 5.74 8.18 -7.89
N ASP A 30 5.57 7.64 -9.11
CA ASP A 30 6.52 6.75 -9.76
C ASP A 30 6.96 5.60 -8.83
N TYR A 31 5.98 4.87 -8.27
CA TYR A 31 6.24 3.79 -7.32
C TYR A 31 7.22 2.77 -7.92
N GLN A 32 8.20 2.35 -7.12
CA GLN A 32 9.20 1.36 -7.52
C GLN A 32 9.14 0.12 -6.62
N ARG A 33 9.63 -1.01 -7.14
CA ARG A 33 9.93 -2.18 -6.31
C ARG A 33 11.00 -1.78 -5.27
N GLY A 34 10.79 -2.17 -4.02
CA GLY A 34 11.63 -1.80 -2.88
C GLY A 34 11.22 -0.49 -2.20
N ASP A 35 10.21 0.22 -2.70
CA ASP A 35 9.61 1.33 -1.97
C ASP A 35 8.83 0.85 -0.75
N THR A 36 8.72 1.72 0.25
CA THR A 36 7.92 1.51 1.45
C THR A 36 6.65 2.34 1.39
N LEU A 37 5.49 1.71 1.54
CA LEU A 37 4.23 2.38 1.80
C LEU A 37 4.05 2.50 3.32
N ARG A 38 3.89 3.72 3.83
CA ARG A 38 3.59 4.00 5.23
C ARG A 38 2.13 4.39 5.38
N PHE A 39 1.38 3.59 6.13
CA PHE A 39 0.01 3.85 6.49
C PHE A 39 -0.10 4.22 7.97
N TRP A 40 -0.90 5.23 8.27
CA TRP A 40 -1.21 5.64 9.63
C TRP A 40 -2.65 5.29 9.97
N ASP A 41 -2.82 4.54 11.06
CA ASP A 41 -4.11 4.27 11.66
C ASP A 41 -4.39 5.29 12.76
N TYR A 42 -5.23 6.27 12.44
CA TYR A 42 -5.69 7.31 13.36
C TYR A 42 -6.98 6.94 14.10
N SER A 43 -7.51 5.72 13.93
CA SER A 43 -8.73 5.29 14.63
C SER A 43 -8.51 4.99 16.11
N LYS A 44 -7.24 4.88 16.53
CA LYS A 44 -6.82 4.56 17.89
C LYS A 44 -6.47 5.83 18.67
N LEU A 45 -6.51 5.73 20.01
CA LEU A 45 -6.07 6.79 20.93
C LEU A 45 -4.63 7.24 20.66
N GLU A 46 -3.76 6.30 20.29
CA GLU A 46 -2.40 6.56 19.82
C GLU A 46 -2.29 6.14 18.35
N PRO A 47 -1.93 7.07 17.43
CA PRO A 47 -1.75 6.73 16.02
C PRO A 47 -0.70 5.63 15.86
N LYS A 48 -1.06 4.58 15.12
CA LYS A 48 -0.16 3.47 14.85
C LYS A 48 0.28 3.48 13.39
N GLU A 49 1.57 3.33 13.15
CA GLU A 49 2.11 3.15 11.80
C GLU A 49 2.16 1.67 11.41
N TYR A 50 2.00 1.43 10.11
CA TYR A 50 2.24 0.15 9.46
C TYR A 50 3.04 0.36 8.18
N LEU A 51 4.10 -0.43 8.01
CA LEU A 51 5.05 -0.31 6.91
C LEU A 51 4.95 -1.53 6.00
N PHE A 52 4.88 -1.27 4.69
CA PHE A 52 4.79 -2.32 3.69
C PHE A 52 5.81 -2.09 2.58
N GLU A 53 6.59 -3.11 2.24
CA GLU A 53 7.50 -3.09 1.09
C GLU A 53 6.72 -3.42 -0.19
N VAL A 54 6.90 -2.63 -1.24
CA VAL A 54 6.43 -2.94 -2.60
C VAL A 54 7.35 -4.00 -3.21
N THR A 55 6.83 -5.21 -3.36
CA THR A 55 7.62 -6.37 -3.86
C THR A 55 7.48 -6.57 -5.37
N HIS A 56 6.37 -6.09 -5.95
CA HIS A 56 6.07 -6.20 -7.37
C HIS A 56 5.07 -5.12 -7.79
N ILE A 57 5.14 -4.69 -9.05
CA ILE A 57 4.24 -3.67 -9.63
C ILE A 57 3.66 -4.22 -10.92
N HIS A 58 2.32 -4.28 -10.99
CA HIS A 58 1.58 -4.59 -12.21
C HIS A 58 0.94 -3.33 -12.77
N SER A 59 1.00 -3.17 -14.09
CA SER A 59 0.39 -2.05 -14.82
C SER A 59 -0.25 -2.55 -16.13
N GLY A 60 -1.20 -1.78 -16.67
CA GLY A 60 -1.85 -2.10 -17.93
C GLY A 60 -3.02 -3.07 -17.76
N LEU A 61 -2.86 -4.33 -18.15
CA LEU A 61 -3.96 -5.29 -18.31
C LEU A 61 -4.88 -5.35 -17.07
N GLY A 62 -6.17 -5.02 -17.27
CA GLY A 62 -7.19 -5.06 -16.22
C GLY A 62 -7.21 -3.85 -15.28
N LEU A 63 -6.32 -2.86 -15.48
CA LEU A 63 -6.28 -1.62 -14.72
C LEU A 63 -6.67 -0.42 -15.59
N LYS A 64 -7.26 0.59 -14.95
CA LYS A 64 -7.49 1.88 -15.59
C LYS A 64 -6.15 2.54 -15.91
N GLU A 65 -6.09 3.31 -17.00
CA GLU A 65 -4.90 4.08 -17.37
C GLU A 65 -4.36 4.91 -16.20
N GLY A 66 -3.04 4.85 -16.00
CA GLY A 66 -2.32 5.51 -14.91
C GLY A 66 -2.44 4.83 -13.54
N TYR A 67 -3.25 3.77 -13.39
CA TYR A 67 -3.29 2.98 -12.16
C TYR A 67 -2.32 1.78 -12.22
N VAL A 68 -1.78 1.45 -11.05
CA VAL A 68 -0.91 0.31 -10.79
C VAL A 68 -1.45 -0.52 -9.64
N ALA A 69 -1.17 -1.82 -9.68
CA ALA A 69 -1.39 -2.73 -8.58
C ALA A 69 -0.03 -3.07 -7.95
N LEU A 70 0.16 -2.64 -6.70
CA LEU A 70 1.36 -2.80 -5.91
C LEU A 70 1.21 -4.05 -5.04
N SER A 71 1.93 -5.13 -5.36
CA SER A 71 2.04 -6.25 -4.43
C SER A 71 2.90 -5.82 -3.24
N VAL A 72 2.40 -6.06 -2.03
CA VAL A 72 3.00 -5.54 -0.81
C VAL A 72 3.24 -6.63 0.23
N LYS A 73 4.29 -6.44 1.03
CA LYS A 73 4.63 -7.31 2.15
C LYS A 73 4.81 -6.46 3.40
N GLU A 74 4.13 -6.80 4.49
CA GLU A 74 4.32 -6.12 5.77
C GLU A 74 5.77 -6.28 6.24
N MET A 75 6.36 -5.16 6.68
CA MET A 75 7.70 -5.11 7.25
C MET A 75 7.55 -5.35 8.76
N GLN A 76 8.24 -6.39 9.26
CA GLN A 76 8.28 -6.73 10.69
C GLN A 76 9.30 -5.87 11.43
#